data_AF-A0A6B1I960-F1
#
_entry.id   AF-A0A6B1I960-F1
#
_cell.length_a   1.000
_cell.length_b   1.000
_cell.length_c   1.000
_cell.angle_alpha   90.00
_cell.angle_beta   90.00
_cell.angle_gamma   90.00
#
_symmetry.space_group_name_H-M   'P 1'
#
loop_
_entity.id
_entity.type
_entity.pdbx_description
1 polymer ?
#
loop_
_entity_poly.entity_id
_entity_poly.type
_entity_poly.pdbx_seq_one_letter_code
_entity_poly.pdbx_strand_id
1 'polypeptide(L)'
;MSLLLKDRVWSMEAPTAKRGVYPLHGFKLGLYRLPITVDEPTDIQSIHDGLKKTFEMDAYADRIYMTYRWTEKSMPDEDAPGYEEVELSVTVEIVTGEVVDIIYQIFPIEKFGDPQWVKDYRKKADYFAKMMIDTALRNTVMGDKMIEALKKREKIGDKEGYERLLELTPLAKIVPNAKPKPKPVAKSGGPAAPIEEEIEVPDGAKPGPIDIEFKSHTKTSKPYAVEGHTIKTWGRKGEDNQVMGVWGEFVSVDYDICVADGACIDACPVDVYEWFDTPGNAASDKKPLMSKEPDCIFCLACEGVCPPQAIKIFEQKS
;
A
#
# COMPACT_ATOMS: atom_id res chain seq x y z
N MET A 1 -4.39 -0.29 -1.31
CA MET A 1 -5.74 0.01 -1.83
C MET A 1 -6.24 1.34 -1.27
N SER A 2 -6.38 2.34 -2.12
CA SER A 2 -7.33 3.45 -2.02
C SER A 2 -7.63 3.79 -3.47
N LEU A 3 -8.53 3.01 -4.06
CA LEU A 3 -8.64 2.84 -5.51
C LEU A 3 -9.75 3.70 -6.13
N LEU A 4 -10.40 4.59 -5.37
CA LEU A 4 -11.55 5.36 -5.90
C LEU A 4 -11.56 6.84 -5.51
N LEU A 5 -10.41 7.41 -5.16
CA LEU A 5 -10.23 8.83 -5.42
C LEU A 5 -9.94 8.97 -6.91
N LYS A 6 -11.03 8.90 -7.70
CA LYS A 6 -11.03 9.04 -9.16
C LYS A 6 -10.61 10.43 -9.65
N ASP A 7 -10.23 11.32 -8.72
CA ASP A 7 -9.57 12.60 -8.98
C ASP A 7 -8.13 12.56 -8.44
N ARG A 8 -7.34 11.58 -8.90
CA ARG A 8 -5.89 11.55 -8.72
C ARG A 8 -5.27 12.67 -9.57
N VAL A 9 -5.25 13.88 -9.03
CA VAL A 9 -4.64 15.06 -9.66
C VAL A 9 -3.16 15.09 -9.25
N TRP A 10 -2.33 14.31 -9.96
CA TRP A 10 -0.86 14.30 -9.96
C TRP A 10 -0.09 13.59 -8.83
N SER A 11 0.72 12.59 -9.21
CA SER A 11 2.12 12.51 -8.74
C SER A 11 2.98 13.22 -9.79
N MET A 12 3.36 14.47 -9.55
CA MET A 12 4.34 15.13 -10.43
C MET A 12 5.73 14.56 -10.14
N GLU A 13 6.23 13.71 -11.03
CA GLU A 13 7.61 13.81 -11.49
C GLU A 13 7.56 14.71 -12.74
N ALA A 14 7.88 16.00 -12.64
CA ALA A 14 7.82 16.89 -13.82
C ALA A 14 8.97 17.92 -13.85
N PRO A 15 9.72 18.05 -14.97
CA PRO A 15 10.83 19.00 -15.15
C PRO A 15 10.45 20.49 -15.18
N THR A 16 9.16 20.84 -15.06
CA THR A 16 8.68 22.22 -15.12
C THR A 16 7.45 22.39 -14.24
N ALA A 17 7.68 22.68 -12.95
CA ALA A 17 6.63 23.02 -12.00
C ALA A 17 5.83 24.24 -12.49
N LYS A 18 4.49 24.18 -12.41
CA LYS A 18 3.64 25.38 -12.53
C LYS A 18 3.85 26.27 -11.30
N ARG A 19 3.93 27.58 -11.55
CA ARG A 19 4.20 28.67 -10.60
C ARG A 19 3.53 28.46 -9.24
N GLY A 20 4.35 28.32 -8.20
CA GLY A 20 3.95 28.54 -6.80
C GLY A 20 4.31 27.41 -5.84
N VAL A 21 4.48 26.19 -6.33
CA VAL A 21 4.91 25.05 -5.49
C VAL A 21 6.15 24.45 -6.12
N TYR A 22 7.31 24.80 -5.57
CA TYR A 22 8.57 24.12 -5.87
C TYR A 22 8.68 22.91 -4.93
N PRO A 23 8.42 21.67 -5.39
CA PRO A 23 8.97 20.52 -4.69
C PRO A 23 10.49 20.62 -4.85
N LEU A 24 11.21 20.98 -3.78
CA LEU A 24 12.67 20.86 -3.78
C LEU A 24 13.00 19.39 -4.10
N HIS A 25 13.94 19.19 -5.02
CA HIS A 25 14.37 17.88 -5.50
C HIS A 25 14.58 16.90 -4.32
N GLY A 26 13.72 15.88 -4.22
CA GLY A 26 13.82 14.84 -3.17
C GLY A 26 12.53 14.54 -2.40
N PHE A 27 11.48 15.35 -2.54
CA PHE A 27 10.21 15.12 -1.84
C PHE A 27 9.24 14.22 -2.61
N LYS A 28 8.57 13.30 -1.91
CA LYS A 28 7.35 12.67 -2.41
C LYS A 28 6.16 13.54 -1.99
N LEU A 29 5.36 13.96 -2.96
CA LEU A 29 4.13 14.72 -2.74
C LEU A 29 2.93 13.83 -3.04
N GLY A 30 2.02 13.72 -2.07
CA GLY A 30 0.69 13.17 -2.27
C GLY A 30 -0.32 14.32 -2.40
N LEU A 31 -1.09 14.36 -3.48
CA LEU A 31 -2.18 15.31 -3.69
C LEU A 31 -3.46 14.53 -4.04
N TYR A 32 -4.50 14.72 -3.24
CA TYR A 32 -5.79 14.06 -3.39
C TYR A 32 -6.89 15.10 -3.43
N ARG A 33 -7.64 15.12 -4.52
CA ARG A 33 -8.79 16.00 -4.68
C ARG A 33 -10.06 15.23 -4.34
N LEU A 34 -10.87 15.77 -3.45
CA LEU A 34 -12.13 15.19 -3.02
C LEU A 34 -13.30 16.04 -3.53
N PRO A 35 -14.31 15.44 -4.19
CA PRO A 35 -15.48 16.15 -4.69
C PRO A 35 -16.49 16.44 -3.57
N ILE A 36 -16.02 17.02 -2.47
CA ILE A 36 -16.81 17.39 -1.30
C ILE A 36 -16.55 18.86 -0.96
N THR A 37 -17.60 19.55 -0.49
CA THR A 37 -17.54 20.96 -0.10
C THR A 37 -17.44 21.08 1.41
N VAL A 38 -16.42 21.75 1.91
CA VAL A 38 -16.21 22.08 3.32
C VAL A 38 -15.80 23.55 3.39
N ASP A 39 -16.77 24.43 3.54
CA ASP A 39 -16.59 25.89 3.53
C ASP A 39 -17.12 26.54 4.81
N GLU A 40 -18.00 25.85 5.54
CA GLU A 40 -18.52 26.32 6.82
C GLU A 40 -17.47 26.25 7.95
N PRO A 41 -17.23 27.35 8.70
CA PRO A 41 -16.30 27.36 9.83
C PRO A 41 -16.61 26.30 10.91
N THR A 42 -17.88 25.95 11.08
CA THR A 42 -18.35 24.91 12.02
C THR A 42 -17.86 23.52 11.63
N ASP A 43 -17.82 23.22 10.33
CA ASP A 43 -17.32 21.94 9.82
C ASP A 43 -15.81 21.84 9.96
N ILE A 44 -15.09 22.93 9.65
CA ILE A 44 -13.64 23.03 9.82
C ILE A 44 -13.27 22.78 11.30
N GLN A 45 -13.95 23.45 12.22
CA GLN A 45 -13.75 23.27 13.65
C GLN A 45 -14.09 21.84 14.10
N SER A 46 -15.15 21.23 13.55
CA SER A 46 -15.53 19.85 13.87
C SER A 46 -14.48 18.83 13.41
N ILE A 47 -13.89 19.02 12.23
CA ILE A 47 -12.79 18.18 11.73
C ILE A 47 -11.57 18.29 12.66
N HIS A 48 -11.19 19.52 13.01
CA HIS A 48 -10.08 19.79 13.92
C HIS A 48 -10.31 19.12 15.29
N ASP A 49 -11.45 19.37 15.92
CA ASP A 49 -11.76 18.87 17.26
C ASP A 49 -12.02 17.36 17.31
N GLY A 50 -12.48 16.76 16.21
CA GLY A 50 -12.68 15.31 16.10
C GLY A 50 -11.38 14.53 16.08
N LEU A 51 -10.30 15.14 15.60
CA LEU A 51 -9.01 14.47 15.35
C LEU A 51 -7.92 14.80 16.38
N LYS A 52 -8.07 15.88 17.17
CA LYS A 52 -7.08 16.34 18.16
C LYS A 52 -6.66 15.35 19.25
N LYS A 53 -7.44 14.29 19.48
CA LYS A 53 -7.08 13.21 20.41
C LYS A 53 -6.17 12.15 19.80
N THR A 54 -6.15 12.06 18.47
CA THR A 54 -5.43 11.02 17.72
C THR A 54 -4.16 11.58 17.08
N PHE A 55 -4.22 12.85 16.68
CA PHE A 55 -3.15 13.53 15.96
C PHE A 55 -2.90 14.90 16.59
N GLU A 56 -1.70 15.41 16.39
CA GLU A 56 -1.41 16.82 16.66
C GLU A 56 -2.07 17.66 15.56
N MET A 57 -2.95 18.56 15.96
CA MET A 57 -3.77 19.34 15.04
C MET A 57 -3.38 20.81 15.12
N ASP A 58 -3.29 21.45 13.98
CA ASP A 58 -3.21 22.90 13.82
C ASP A 58 -4.20 23.34 12.74
N ALA A 59 -4.71 24.56 12.80
CA ALA A 59 -5.63 25.09 11.81
C ALA A 59 -5.37 26.58 11.57
N TYR A 60 -5.28 26.95 10.29
CA TYR A 60 -5.11 28.33 9.87
C TYR A 60 -6.02 28.62 8.68
N ALA A 61 -7.00 29.50 8.88
CA ALA A 61 -7.99 29.87 7.87
C ALA A 61 -8.70 28.65 7.25
N ASP A 62 -8.43 28.37 5.98
CA ASP A 62 -8.96 27.29 5.16
C ASP A 62 -8.11 26.01 5.21
N ARG A 63 -7.11 25.93 6.10
CA ARG A 63 -6.16 24.82 6.16
C ARG A 63 -6.17 24.15 7.52
N ILE A 64 -6.26 22.82 7.52
CA ILE A 64 -6.13 21.99 8.72
C ILE A 64 -4.88 21.14 8.55
N TYR A 65 -3.94 21.27 9.48
CA TYR A 65 -2.74 20.44 9.53
C TYR A 65 -2.93 19.36 10.58
N MET A 66 -2.68 18.13 10.18
CA MET A 66 -2.72 16.96 11.02
C MET A 66 -1.33 16.34 10.99
N THR A 67 -0.69 16.21 12.14
CA THR A 67 0.67 15.64 12.26
C THR A 67 0.62 14.36 13.07
N TYR A 68 1.30 13.33 12.55
CA TYR A 68 1.53 12.07 13.26
C TYR A 68 3.03 11.91 13.52
N ARG A 69 3.37 11.69 14.79
CA ARG A 69 4.74 11.41 15.26
C ARG A 69 4.87 9.92 15.59
N TRP A 70 6.02 9.35 15.26
CA TRP A 70 6.40 8.01 15.69
C TRP A 70 7.90 7.94 15.96
N THR A 71 8.30 7.01 16.83
CA THR A 71 9.70 6.80 17.18
C THR A 71 10.20 5.52 16.54
N GLU A 72 11.36 5.61 15.88
CA GLU A 72 12.12 4.44 15.47
C GLU A 72 13.23 4.19 16.49
N LYS A 73 13.58 2.92 16.69
CA LYS A 73 14.66 2.50 17.56
C LYS A 73 15.64 1.64 16.77
N SER A 74 16.92 1.92 16.90
CA SER A 74 17.99 1.20 16.20
C SER A 74 18.11 -0.25 16.68
N MET A 75 17.84 -0.48 17.97
CA MET A 75 17.92 -1.78 18.60
C MET A 75 16.67 -2.03 19.47
N PRO A 76 16.28 -3.31 19.68
CA PRO A 76 15.17 -3.65 20.58
C PRO A 76 15.49 -3.39 22.05
N ASP A 77 16.76 -3.51 22.44
CA ASP A 77 17.25 -3.29 23.79
C ASP A 77 17.72 -1.84 23.95
N GLU A 78 17.07 -1.09 24.85
CA GLU A 78 17.34 0.33 25.11
C GLU A 78 18.64 0.54 25.88
N ASP A 79 19.09 -0.47 26.62
CA ASP A 79 20.31 -0.40 27.44
C ASP A 79 21.56 -0.90 26.69
N ALA A 80 21.40 -1.35 25.44
CA ALA A 80 22.50 -1.84 24.63
C ALA A 80 23.47 -0.71 24.21
N PRO A 81 24.79 -0.98 24.24
CA PRO A 81 25.78 0.00 23.79
C PRO A 81 25.58 0.31 22.29
N GLY A 82 25.34 1.58 21.96
CA GLY A 82 25.03 2.02 20.59
C GLY A 82 23.54 2.14 20.27
N TYR A 83 22.66 2.09 21.28
CA TYR A 83 21.25 2.45 21.12
C TYR A 83 21.09 3.91 20.67
N GLU A 84 20.48 4.07 19.52
CA GLU A 84 19.97 5.32 18.97
C GLU A 84 18.46 5.23 18.77
N GLU A 85 17.76 6.34 19.03
CA GLU A 85 16.35 6.54 18.69
C GLU A 85 16.17 7.85 17.94
N VAL A 86 15.14 7.90 17.10
CA VAL A 86 14.79 9.12 16.36
C VAL A 86 13.28 9.29 16.31
N GLU A 87 12.83 10.51 16.62
CA GLU A 87 11.45 10.91 16.45
C GLU A 87 11.23 11.41 15.03
N LEU A 88 10.32 10.74 14.32
CA LEU A 88 9.94 11.04 12.95
C LEU A 88 8.52 11.59 12.93
N SER A 89 8.21 12.38 11.91
CA SER A 89 6.87 12.90 11.73
C SER A 89 6.45 13.00 10.27
N VAL A 90 5.14 12.95 10.06
CA VAL A 90 4.50 13.23 8.78
C VAL A 90 3.29 14.13 9.03
N THR A 91 3.12 15.12 8.15
CA THR A 91 2.03 16.09 8.23
C THR A 91 1.16 15.97 6.99
N VAL A 92 -0.14 15.86 7.20
CA VAL A 92 -1.19 15.93 6.19
C VAL A 92 -1.88 17.28 6.34
N GLU A 93 -1.94 18.02 5.25
CA GLU A 93 -2.63 19.28 5.10
C GLU A 93 -3.96 19.03 4.38
N ILE A 94 -5.06 19.49 4.97
CA ILE A 94 -6.40 19.47 4.39
C ILE A 94 -6.77 20.91 4.07
N VAL A 95 -6.83 21.24 2.79
CA VAL A 95 -7.30 22.53 2.27
C VAL A 95 -8.80 22.43 2.04
N THR A 96 -9.56 23.21 2.79
CA THR A 96 -11.02 23.24 2.76
C THR A 96 -11.51 24.30 1.76
N GLY A 97 -12.73 24.13 1.25
CA GLY A 97 -13.32 24.98 0.23
C GLY A 97 -14.47 24.29 -0.50
N GLU A 98 -14.83 24.79 -1.70
CA GLU A 98 -15.82 24.15 -2.58
C GLU A 98 -15.42 22.71 -2.95
N VAL A 99 -14.11 22.49 -3.07
CA VAL A 99 -13.47 21.20 -3.31
C VAL A 99 -12.38 21.06 -2.25
N VAL A 100 -12.36 19.92 -1.55
CA VAL A 100 -11.32 19.65 -0.55
C VAL A 100 -10.09 19.04 -1.23
N ASP A 101 -8.93 19.67 -1.03
CA ASP A 101 -7.64 19.14 -1.47
C ASP A 101 -6.85 18.65 -0.25
N ILE A 102 -6.44 17.39 -0.26
CA ILE A 102 -5.60 16.80 0.79
C ILE A 102 -4.19 16.61 0.26
N ILE A 103 -3.23 17.17 0.97
CA ILE A 103 -1.82 17.27 0.57
C ILE A 103 -0.97 16.66 1.67
N TYR A 104 0.04 15.87 1.32
CA TYR A 104 1.11 15.52 2.25
C TYR A 104 2.46 15.49 1.58
N GLN A 105 3.48 15.82 2.35
CA GLN A 105 4.86 15.85 1.89
C GLN A 105 5.71 14.92 2.75
N ILE A 106 6.43 14.01 2.10
CA ILE A 106 7.45 13.19 2.77
C ILE A 106 8.79 13.88 2.56
N PHE A 107 9.38 14.34 3.66
CA PHE A 107 10.69 14.99 3.68
C PHE A 107 11.82 13.95 3.51
N PRO A 108 13.01 14.31 3.03
CA PRO A 108 14.21 13.49 3.17
C PRO A 108 14.49 13.20 4.64
N ILE A 109 15.12 12.07 4.92
CA ILE A 109 15.37 11.61 6.29
C ILE A 109 16.36 12.53 7.03
N GLU A 110 17.17 13.25 6.26
CA GLU A 110 18.07 14.34 6.63
C GLU A 110 17.37 15.41 7.48
N LYS A 111 16.07 15.62 7.26
CA LYS A 111 15.27 16.55 8.08
C LYS A 111 15.24 16.17 9.56
N PHE A 112 15.43 14.88 9.87
CA PHE A 112 15.33 14.31 11.21
C PHE A 112 16.69 13.96 11.82
N GLY A 113 17.77 14.58 11.34
CA GLY A 113 19.11 14.38 11.90
C GLY A 113 19.89 13.20 11.32
N ASP A 114 19.56 12.77 10.09
CA ASP A 114 20.30 11.75 9.33
C ASP A 114 20.49 10.37 10.01
N PRO A 115 19.43 9.75 10.55
CA PRO A 115 19.52 8.42 11.15
C PRO A 115 19.73 7.35 10.07
N GLN A 116 20.98 7.04 9.74
CA GLN A 116 21.37 6.12 8.65
C GLN A 116 20.87 4.67 8.86
N TRP A 117 20.55 4.30 10.09
CA TRP A 117 20.05 2.97 10.45
C TRP A 117 18.55 2.79 10.22
N VAL A 118 17.79 3.88 10.01
CA VAL A 118 16.34 3.79 9.78
C VAL A 118 16.05 3.22 8.40
N LYS A 119 15.38 2.08 8.38
CA LYS A 119 14.97 1.39 7.16
C LYS A 119 13.53 1.72 6.78
N ASP A 120 13.27 1.77 5.47
CA ASP A 120 11.94 1.95 4.88
C ASP A 120 11.18 3.21 5.31
N TYR A 121 11.90 4.27 5.72
CA TYR A 121 11.33 5.52 6.20
C TYR A 121 10.20 6.06 5.30
N ARG A 122 10.47 6.17 3.98
CA ARG A 122 9.49 6.72 3.03
C ARG A 122 8.23 5.86 2.91
N LYS A 123 8.34 4.52 3.03
CA LYS A 123 7.18 3.62 3.00
C LYS A 123 6.33 3.80 4.27
N LYS A 124 6.98 3.85 5.44
CA LYS A 124 6.32 4.08 6.73
C LYS A 124 5.63 5.44 6.77
N ALA A 125 6.31 6.50 6.33
CA ALA A 125 5.76 7.85 6.25
C ALA A 125 4.55 7.92 5.30
N ASP A 126 4.62 7.27 4.12
CA ASP A 126 3.51 7.19 3.17
C ASP A 126 2.30 6.42 3.73
N TYR A 127 2.56 5.31 4.42
CA TYR A 127 1.54 4.52 5.10
C TYR A 127 0.85 5.34 6.19
N PHE A 128 1.61 6.05 7.04
CA PHE A 128 1.04 6.88 8.08
C PHE A 128 0.24 8.05 7.51
N ALA A 129 0.72 8.71 6.46
CA ALA A 129 -0.04 9.75 5.78
C ALA A 129 -1.39 9.22 5.27
N LYS A 130 -1.40 8.07 4.57
CA LYS A 130 -2.65 7.45 4.09
C LYS A 130 -3.57 7.03 5.24
N MET A 131 -3.03 6.47 6.32
CA MET A 131 -3.79 6.15 7.52
C MET A 131 -4.46 7.39 8.13
N MET A 132 -3.75 8.52 8.18
CA MET A 132 -4.30 9.79 8.66
C MET A 132 -5.45 10.27 7.77
N ILE A 133 -5.27 10.23 6.44
CA ILE A 133 -6.31 10.61 5.46
C ILE A 133 -7.56 9.75 5.62
N ASP A 134 -7.39 8.43 5.65
CA ASP A 134 -8.48 7.48 5.81
C ASP A 134 -9.21 7.69 7.15
N THR A 135 -8.47 7.96 8.21
CA THR A 135 -9.01 8.25 9.54
C THR A 135 -9.79 9.55 9.54
N ALA A 136 -9.30 10.61 8.89
CA ALA A 136 -9.99 11.88 8.77
C ALA A 136 -11.28 11.74 7.95
N LEU A 137 -11.24 11.03 6.83
CA LEU A 137 -12.40 10.76 5.98
C LEU A 137 -13.49 9.96 6.72
N ARG A 138 -13.14 8.95 7.51
CA ARG A 138 -14.15 8.10 8.16
C ARG A 138 -14.74 8.65 9.45
N ASN A 139 -13.99 9.49 10.17
CA ASN A 139 -14.34 9.89 11.53
C ASN A 139 -14.81 11.35 11.63
N THR A 140 -14.85 12.08 10.52
CA THR A 140 -15.28 13.50 10.50
C THR A 140 -16.46 13.71 9.56
N VAL A 141 -17.00 14.94 9.54
CA VAL A 141 -18.08 15.35 8.62
C VAL A 141 -17.74 15.13 7.14
N MET A 142 -16.44 15.04 6.79
CA MET A 142 -16.00 14.72 5.43
C MET A 142 -16.54 13.36 4.96
N GLY A 143 -16.72 12.39 5.87
CA GLY A 143 -17.27 11.08 5.53
C GLY A 143 -18.72 11.14 5.13
N ASP A 144 -19.53 11.87 5.89
CA ASP A 144 -20.96 12.08 5.61
C ASP A 144 -21.12 12.77 4.24
N LYS A 145 -20.34 13.83 3.99
CA LYS A 145 -20.33 14.57 2.71
C LYS A 145 -19.81 13.73 1.54
N MET A 146 -18.84 12.84 1.78
CA MET A 146 -18.33 11.94 0.76
C MET A 146 -19.38 10.88 0.37
N ILE A 147 -20.15 10.37 1.32
CA ILE A 147 -21.26 9.46 1.04
C ILE A 147 -22.32 10.17 0.18
N GLU A 148 -22.68 11.42 0.51
CA GLU A 148 -23.62 12.21 -0.30
C GLU A 148 -23.11 12.45 -1.73
N ALA A 149 -21.82 12.77 -1.88
CA ALA A 149 -21.19 12.92 -3.19
C ALA A 149 -21.21 11.61 -4.00
N LEU A 150 -20.92 10.46 -3.35
CA LEU A 150 -20.96 9.14 -3.98
C LEU A 150 -22.39 8.75 -4.38
N LYS A 151 -23.40 9.01 -3.54
CA LYS A 151 -24.81 8.79 -3.88
C LYS A 151 -25.21 9.54 -5.15
N LYS A 152 -24.82 10.82 -5.26
CA LYS A 152 -25.15 11.64 -6.42
C LYS A 152 -24.41 11.18 -7.69
N ARG A 153 -23.13 10.80 -7.56
CA ARG A 153 -22.27 10.40 -8.67
C ARG A 153 -22.59 8.99 -9.19
N GLU A 154 -22.76 8.04 -8.28
CA GLU A 154 -22.89 6.61 -8.58
C GLU A 154 -24.36 6.13 -8.52
N LYS A 155 -25.30 6.99 -8.11
CA LYS A 155 -26.75 6.69 -7.96
C LYS A 155 -27.02 5.50 -7.03
N ILE A 156 -26.22 5.39 -5.98
CA ILE A 156 -26.28 4.32 -4.97
C ILE A 156 -27.05 4.76 -3.72
N GLY A 157 -27.49 3.78 -2.92
CA GLY A 157 -28.18 4.03 -1.64
C GLY A 157 -27.24 4.42 -0.48
N ASP A 158 -27.81 4.82 0.67
CA ASP A 158 -27.02 5.24 1.85
C ASP A 158 -26.09 4.14 2.38
N LYS A 159 -26.59 2.90 2.41
CA LYS A 159 -25.84 1.74 2.88
C LYS A 159 -24.68 1.39 1.95
N GLU A 160 -24.93 1.41 0.65
CA GLU A 160 -23.93 1.15 -0.39
C GLU A 160 -22.87 2.25 -0.43
N GLY A 161 -23.26 3.52 -0.29
CA GLY A 161 -22.32 4.64 -0.18
C GLY A 161 -21.41 4.53 1.05
N TYR A 162 -21.95 4.05 2.17
CA TYR A 162 -21.16 3.77 3.36
C TYR A 162 -20.17 2.61 3.16
N GLU A 163 -20.60 1.50 2.56
CA GLU A 163 -19.72 0.37 2.21
C GLU A 163 -18.62 0.82 1.23
N ARG A 164 -18.96 1.66 0.26
CA ARG A 164 -18.01 2.26 -0.68
C ARG A 164 -16.97 3.14 0.00
N LEU A 165 -17.38 3.92 1.00
CA LEU A 165 -16.46 4.70 1.82
C LEU A 165 -15.49 3.80 2.60
N LEU A 166 -15.95 2.64 3.08
CA LEU A 166 -15.08 1.66 3.76
C LEU A 166 -14.03 1.05 2.83
N GLU A 167 -14.42 0.67 1.62
CA GLU A 167 -13.50 0.17 0.59
C GLU A 167 -12.45 1.22 0.21
N LEU A 168 -12.85 2.49 0.22
CA LEU A 168 -11.99 3.63 -0.08
C LEU A 168 -10.94 3.92 1.00
N THR A 169 -11.24 3.57 2.25
CA THR A 169 -10.48 3.98 3.45
C THR A 169 -10.06 2.78 4.32
N PRO A 170 -9.29 1.82 3.76
CA PRO A 170 -8.96 0.59 4.47
C PRO A 170 -7.95 0.79 5.61
N LEU A 171 -7.17 1.87 5.61
CA LEU A 171 -6.14 2.14 6.62
C LEU A 171 -6.64 2.96 7.81
N ALA A 172 -7.91 3.33 7.84
CA ALA A 172 -8.42 4.20 8.90
C ALA A 172 -8.35 3.53 10.28
N LYS A 173 -7.84 4.28 11.25
CA LYS A 173 -7.94 3.90 12.66
C LYS A 173 -9.34 4.22 13.19
N ILE A 174 -9.82 3.37 14.09
CA ILE A 174 -11.06 3.61 14.84
C ILE A 174 -10.73 4.63 15.95
N VAL A 175 -11.25 5.85 15.83
CA VAL A 175 -11.06 6.90 16.84
C VAL A 175 -12.19 6.82 17.89
N PRO A 176 -11.89 6.72 19.20
CA PRO A 176 -12.92 6.79 20.24
C PRO A 176 -13.56 8.20 20.27
N ASN A 177 -14.90 8.26 20.20
CA ASN A 177 -15.79 9.44 20.23
C ASN A 177 -16.04 10.23 18.92
N ALA A 178 -15.72 9.68 17.74
CA ALA A 178 -16.45 10.03 16.52
C ALA A 178 -17.72 9.16 16.42
N LYS A 179 -18.84 9.70 15.92
CA LYS A 179 -20.22 9.12 15.95
C LYS A 179 -20.30 7.57 15.89
N PRO A 180 -21.22 6.93 16.65
CA PRO A 180 -21.20 5.48 16.92
C PRO A 180 -21.58 4.62 15.70
N LYS A 181 -20.93 3.46 15.58
CA LYS A 181 -21.27 2.39 14.62
C LYS A 181 -21.55 1.06 15.35
N PRO A 182 -22.62 0.32 14.98
CA PRO A 182 -22.88 -1.02 15.50
C PRO A 182 -22.00 -2.10 14.83
N LYS A 183 -21.56 -3.09 15.61
CA LYS A 183 -20.86 -4.32 15.17
C LYS A 183 -21.86 -5.44 14.83
N PRO A 184 -21.45 -6.45 14.03
CA PRO A 184 -21.36 -7.80 14.59
C PRO A 184 -20.13 -8.60 14.12
N VAL A 185 -19.29 -9.10 15.05
CA VAL A 185 -19.17 -10.47 15.62
C VAL A 185 -18.33 -11.44 14.76
N ALA A 186 -17.20 -11.85 15.34
CA ALA A 186 -16.25 -12.87 14.91
C ALA A 186 -16.71 -14.31 15.26
N LYS A 187 -16.12 -15.32 14.60
CA LYS A 187 -15.89 -16.65 15.21
C LYS A 187 -14.58 -17.27 14.75
N SER A 188 -13.91 -17.90 15.70
CA SER A 188 -12.62 -18.61 15.69
C SER A 188 -12.83 -20.11 15.99
N GLY A 189 -11.82 -20.96 15.71
CA GLY A 189 -11.60 -22.25 16.40
C GLY A 189 -11.04 -23.42 15.55
N GLY A 190 -9.86 -23.96 15.92
CA GLY A 190 -9.10 -25.10 15.31
C GLY A 190 -9.63 -26.52 15.65
N PRO A 191 -8.85 -27.65 15.64
CA PRO A 191 -7.41 -27.85 15.98
C PRO A 191 -6.60 -28.84 15.05
N ALA A 192 -5.44 -29.34 15.52
CA ALA A 192 -4.21 -29.74 14.78
C ALA A 192 -3.81 -31.26 14.69
N ALA A 193 -2.87 -31.54 13.74
CA ALA A 193 -1.77 -32.56 13.65
C ALA A 193 -2.10 -34.07 13.43
N PRO A 194 -1.23 -34.95 12.80
CA PRO A 194 0.26 -35.03 12.88
C PRO A 194 1.14 -35.31 11.60
N ILE A 195 2.44 -34.92 11.71
CA ILE A 195 3.79 -35.32 11.16
C ILE A 195 3.90 -36.48 10.12
N GLU A 196 4.84 -36.60 9.15
CA GLU A 196 6.29 -36.29 9.07
C GLU A 196 6.85 -36.58 7.63
N GLU A 197 7.74 -35.76 7.06
CA GLU A 197 9.00 -36.17 6.39
C GLU A 197 9.81 -34.92 5.96
N GLU A 198 11.10 -34.90 6.32
CA GLU A 198 12.03 -33.78 6.18
C GLU A 198 12.34 -33.44 4.72
N ILE A 199 12.03 -32.20 4.33
CA ILE A 199 12.73 -31.49 3.25
C ILE A 199 13.20 -30.19 3.89
N GLU A 200 14.52 -29.95 3.89
CA GLU A 200 15.14 -28.75 4.46
C GLU A 200 14.46 -27.49 3.90
N VAL A 201 13.63 -26.86 4.73
CA VAL A 201 12.93 -25.60 4.43
C VAL A 201 13.93 -24.47 4.72
N PRO A 202 14.26 -23.61 3.75
CA PRO A 202 15.06 -22.41 4.02
C PRO A 202 14.32 -21.50 4.99
N ASP A 203 15.04 -21.02 6.01
CA ASP A 203 14.53 -20.11 7.04
C ASP A 203 14.34 -18.69 6.42
N GLY A 204 13.14 -18.43 5.89
CA GLY A 204 12.72 -17.13 5.36
C GLY A 204 12.74 -16.99 3.83
N ALA A 205 12.40 -15.79 3.34
CA ALA A 205 12.39 -15.46 1.92
C ALA A 205 13.80 -15.61 1.31
N LYS A 206 13.88 -16.27 0.15
CA LYS A 206 15.14 -16.34 -0.61
C LYS A 206 15.58 -14.92 -0.97
N PRO A 207 16.86 -14.55 -0.76
CA PRO A 207 17.34 -13.23 -1.17
C PRO A 207 17.24 -13.08 -2.68
N GLY A 208 16.72 -11.93 -3.13
CA GLY A 208 16.70 -11.56 -4.54
C GLY A 208 18.07 -11.16 -5.08
N PRO A 209 18.19 -10.90 -6.40
CA PRO A 209 17.14 -10.84 -7.42
C PRO A 209 16.73 -12.21 -7.98
N ILE A 210 15.63 -12.25 -8.76
CA ILE A 210 15.29 -13.41 -9.58
C ILE A 210 16.44 -13.81 -10.49
N ASP A 211 16.68 -15.11 -10.60
CA ASP A 211 17.66 -15.64 -11.53
C ASP A 211 17.19 -15.44 -12.97
N ILE A 212 17.82 -14.55 -13.73
CA ILE A 212 17.40 -14.21 -15.10
C ILE A 212 17.54 -15.42 -16.05
N GLU A 213 18.42 -16.37 -15.74
CA GLU A 213 18.68 -17.56 -16.54
C GLU A 213 17.90 -18.79 -16.06
N PHE A 214 16.93 -18.64 -15.13
CA PHE A 214 16.20 -19.78 -14.55
C PHE A 214 15.66 -20.77 -15.60
N LYS A 215 15.27 -20.29 -16.78
CA LYS A 215 14.75 -21.12 -17.88
C LYS A 215 15.77 -22.13 -18.44
N SER A 216 17.07 -21.92 -18.25
CA SER A 216 18.15 -22.78 -18.78
C SER A 216 18.50 -23.94 -17.85
N HIS A 217 18.34 -23.76 -16.54
CA HIS A 217 18.83 -24.70 -15.53
C HIS A 217 17.76 -25.16 -14.52
N THR A 218 16.59 -24.50 -14.49
CA THR A 218 15.46 -24.91 -13.65
C THR A 218 14.50 -25.79 -14.45
N LYS A 219 14.03 -26.90 -13.85
CA LYS A 219 13.07 -27.80 -14.50
C LYS A 219 11.66 -27.21 -14.48
N THR A 220 10.91 -27.37 -15.56
CA THR A 220 9.47 -27.05 -15.61
C THR A 220 8.70 -27.94 -14.62
N SER A 221 7.80 -27.33 -13.84
CA SER A 221 6.87 -28.01 -12.93
C SER A 221 5.44 -27.98 -13.48
N LYS A 222 4.48 -28.52 -12.70
CA LYS A 222 3.08 -28.63 -13.11
C LYS A 222 2.51 -27.23 -13.40
N PRO A 223 2.04 -26.95 -14.63
CA PRO A 223 1.50 -25.64 -14.97
C PRO A 223 0.19 -25.36 -14.23
N TYR A 224 -0.13 -24.07 -14.06
CA TYR A 224 -1.31 -23.60 -13.36
C TYR A 224 -2.32 -23.01 -14.36
N ALA A 225 -3.54 -23.53 -14.37
CA ALA A 225 -4.58 -23.09 -15.29
C ALA A 225 -5.35 -21.91 -14.70
N VAL A 226 -5.47 -20.83 -15.49
CA VAL A 226 -6.32 -19.67 -15.21
C VAL A 226 -7.35 -19.51 -16.34
N GLU A 227 -8.35 -18.66 -16.14
CA GLU A 227 -9.37 -18.43 -17.16
C GLU A 227 -8.74 -17.83 -18.42
N GLY A 228 -8.67 -18.60 -19.51
CA GLY A 228 -8.18 -18.14 -20.82
C GLY A 228 -6.68 -18.27 -21.07
N HIS A 229 -5.86 -18.67 -20.08
CA HIS A 229 -4.41 -18.87 -20.24
C HIS A 229 -3.87 -19.93 -19.28
N THR A 230 -2.68 -20.47 -19.56
CA THR A 230 -1.98 -21.42 -18.68
C THR A 230 -0.62 -20.87 -18.29
N ILE A 231 -0.42 -20.67 -16.99
CA ILE A 231 0.81 -20.15 -16.40
C ILE A 231 1.81 -21.31 -16.28
N LYS A 232 2.98 -21.15 -16.89
CA LYS A 232 4.10 -22.09 -16.73
C LYS A 232 4.74 -21.91 -15.37
N THR A 233 5.16 -22.99 -14.73
CA THR A 233 5.86 -22.95 -13.44
C THR A 233 7.20 -23.67 -13.57
N TRP A 234 8.18 -23.25 -12.76
CA TRP A 234 9.55 -23.73 -12.81
C TRP A 234 10.06 -23.95 -11.39
N GLY A 235 10.57 -25.15 -11.11
CA GLY A 235 11.22 -25.44 -9.83
C GLY A 235 10.29 -25.61 -8.62
N ARG A 236 8.95 -25.59 -8.81
CA ARG A 236 8.00 -25.92 -7.73
C ARG A 236 8.24 -27.35 -7.23
N LYS A 237 8.32 -27.53 -5.92
CA LYS A 237 8.46 -28.83 -5.26
C LYS A 237 7.25 -29.07 -4.35
N GLY A 238 6.70 -30.28 -4.38
CA GLY A 238 5.53 -30.64 -3.58
C GLY A 238 4.22 -30.00 -4.07
N GLU A 239 3.15 -30.30 -3.35
CA GLU A 239 1.84 -29.66 -3.53
C GLU A 239 1.60 -28.54 -2.51
N ASP A 240 2.43 -28.48 -1.48
CA ASP A 240 2.46 -27.45 -0.46
C ASP A 240 3.07 -26.14 -0.98
N ASN A 241 2.86 -25.05 -0.23
CA ASN A 241 3.31 -23.71 -0.61
C ASN A 241 4.75 -23.41 -0.14
N GLN A 242 5.50 -24.40 0.35
CA GLN A 242 6.83 -24.17 0.93
C GLN A 242 7.87 -23.76 -0.12
N VAL A 243 7.89 -24.41 -1.29
CA VAL A 243 8.80 -24.10 -2.40
C VAL A 243 8.01 -23.99 -3.70
N MET A 244 7.71 -22.77 -4.08
CA MET A 244 6.83 -22.47 -5.21
C MET A 244 7.59 -22.21 -6.51
N GLY A 245 8.87 -21.81 -6.44
CA GLY A 245 9.70 -21.53 -7.61
C GLY A 245 9.23 -20.33 -8.43
N VAL A 246 9.59 -20.32 -9.71
CA VAL A 246 9.28 -19.23 -10.64
C VAL A 246 8.01 -19.54 -11.43
N TRP A 247 7.09 -18.60 -11.46
CA TRP A 247 5.82 -18.69 -12.17
C TRP A 247 5.83 -17.72 -13.35
N GLY A 248 5.20 -18.09 -14.46
CA GLY A 248 5.14 -17.31 -15.70
C GLY A 248 6.28 -17.58 -16.69
N GLU A 249 6.04 -17.25 -17.94
CA GLU A 249 6.96 -17.41 -19.07
C GLU A 249 7.50 -16.08 -19.59
N PHE A 250 6.62 -15.13 -19.90
CA PHE A 250 6.97 -13.79 -20.36
C PHE A 250 6.92 -12.79 -19.21
N VAL A 251 6.03 -13.02 -18.26
CA VAL A 251 5.92 -12.28 -17.01
C VAL A 251 6.28 -13.22 -15.88
N SER A 252 7.57 -13.35 -15.57
CA SER A 252 8.07 -14.32 -14.61
C SER A 252 8.21 -13.71 -13.21
N VAL A 253 7.69 -14.40 -12.19
CA VAL A 253 7.78 -14.01 -10.79
C VAL A 253 8.31 -15.18 -9.97
N ASP A 254 9.41 -14.97 -9.25
CA ASP A 254 9.93 -15.94 -8.28
C ASP A 254 9.14 -15.83 -6.97
N TYR A 255 8.31 -16.83 -6.70
CA TYR A 255 7.44 -16.83 -5.53
C TYR A 255 8.19 -17.12 -4.23
N ASP A 256 9.39 -17.69 -4.31
CA ASP A 256 10.24 -17.93 -3.13
C ASP A 256 11.03 -16.68 -2.72
N ILE A 257 11.17 -15.70 -3.63
CA ILE A 257 11.74 -14.37 -3.37
C ILE A 257 10.64 -13.33 -3.07
N CYS A 258 9.47 -13.48 -3.69
CA CYS A 258 8.39 -12.50 -3.60
C CYS A 258 7.88 -12.34 -2.15
N VAL A 259 7.97 -11.13 -1.61
CA VAL A 259 7.51 -10.78 -0.25
C VAL A 259 6.12 -10.15 -0.19
N ALA A 260 5.32 -10.31 -1.26
CA ALA A 260 3.99 -9.69 -1.39
C ALA A 260 3.94 -8.16 -1.23
N ASP A 261 4.99 -7.44 -1.66
CA ASP A 261 5.03 -5.96 -1.60
C ASP A 261 3.89 -5.31 -2.40
N GLY A 262 3.52 -5.89 -3.54
CA GLY A 262 2.37 -5.45 -4.34
C GLY A 262 2.62 -4.28 -5.28
N ALA A 263 3.81 -3.65 -5.26
CA ALA A 263 4.12 -2.55 -6.18
C ALA A 263 3.99 -2.93 -7.67
N CYS A 264 4.24 -4.20 -8.01
CA CYS A 264 4.06 -4.71 -9.37
C CYS A 264 2.60 -4.69 -9.85
N ILE A 265 1.65 -4.90 -8.94
CA ILE A 265 0.21 -4.81 -9.23
C ILE A 265 -0.16 -3.34 -9.45
N ASP A 266 0.27 -2.46 -8.55
CA ASP A 266 -0.03 -1.02 -8.63
C ASP A 266 0.64 -0.33 -9.84
N ALA A 267 1.80 -0.81 -10.27
CA ALA A 267 2.56 -0.25 -11.38
C ALA A 267 2.12 -0.80 -12.75
N CYS A 268 1.32 -1.86 -12.80
CA CYS A 268 0.93 -2.48 -14.07
C CYS A 268 -0.21 -1.68 -14.73
N PRO A 269 0.01 -1.07 -15.91
CA PRO A 269 -1.02 -0.25 -16.56
C PRO A 269 -2.15 -1.06 -17.21
N VAL A 270 -1.99 -2.38 -17.30
CA VAL A 270 -2.92 -3.31 -17.98
C VAL A 270 -3.40 -4.43 -17.05
N ASP A 271 -3.21 -4.28 -15.73
CA ASP A 271 -3.73 -5.19 -14.70
C ASP A 271 -3.40 -6.67 -14.94
N VAL A 272 -2.13 -6.98 -15.28
CA VAL A 272 -1.64 -8.36 -15.50
C VAL A 272 -1.80 -9.24 -14.26
N TYR A 273 -1.68 -8.64 -13.08
CA TYR A 273 -1.54 -9.34 -11.81
C TYR A 273 -2.81 -9.27 -10.96
N GLU A 274 -3.09 -10.35 -10.25
CA GLU A 274 -4.08 -10.42 -9.16
C GLU A 274 -3.46 -11.05 -7.90
N TRP A 275 -4.12 -10.92 -6.76
CA TRP A 275 -3.64 -11.58 -5.53
C TRP A 275 -4.02 -13.06 -5.52
N PHE A 276 -3.05 -13.90 -5.18
CA PHE A 276 -3.22 -15.34 -5.01
C PHE A 276 -2.71 -15.76 -3.63
N ASP A 277 -3.55 -16.45 -2.87
CA ASP A 277 -3.24 -16.87 -1.50
C ASP A 277 -2.30 -18.08 -1.50
N THR A 278 -1.19 -17.97 -0.77
CA THR A 278 -0.14 -18.99 -0.64
C THR A 278 0.21 -19.21 0.83
N PRO A 279 -0.77 -19.60 1.68
CA PRO A 279 -0.54 -19.75 3.11
C PRO A 279 0.55 -20.79 3.38
N GLY A 280 1.46 -20.47 4.30
CA GLY A 280 2.56 -21.36 4.70
C GLY A 280 3.79 -21.31 3.81
N ASN A 281 3.87 -20.36 2.88
CA ASN A 281 5.11 -20.05 2.15
C ASN A 281 6.06 -19.23 3.02
N ALA A 282 7.37 -19.54 2.97
CA ALA A 282 8.38 -18.90 3.81
C ALA A 282 8.55 -17.39 3.56
N ALA A 283 8.23 -16.90 2.35
CA ALA A 283 8.40 -15.50 1.99
C ALA A 283 7.16 -14.64 2.23
N SER A 284 5.96 -15.15 1.94
CA SER A 284 4.68 -14.46 2.20
C SER A 284 3.47 -15.36 1.96
N ASP A 285 2.39 -15.13 2.72
CA ASP A 285 1.13 -15.89 2.59
C ASP A 285 0.28 -15.54 1.34
N LYS A 286 0.79 -14.70 0.45
CA LYS A 286 0.15 -14.34 -0.83
C LYS A 286 1.18 -13.96 -1.88
N LYS A 287 0.84 -14.05 -3.16
CA LYS A 287 1.72 -13.73 -4.31
C LYS A 287 0.93 -13.03 -5.44
N PRO A 288 1.60 -12.23 -6.28
CA PRO A 288 0.97 -11.69 -7.49
C PRO A 288 0.90 -12.78 -8.56
N LEU A 289 -0.31 -13.21 -8.87
CA LEU A 289 -0.62 -14.15 -9.95
C LEU A 289 -0.76 -13.40 -11.27
N MET A 290 0.06 -13.74 -12.24
CA MET A 290 0.05 -13.18 -13.59
C MET A 290 -1.07 -13.79 -14.45
N SER A 291 -2.32 -13.76 -13.98
CA SER A 291 -3.44 -14.42 -14.66
C SER A 291 -3.71 -13.89 -16.06
N LYS A 292 -3.37 -12.61 -16.30
CA LYS A 292 -3.43 -11.97 -17.63
C LYS A 292 -2.04 -11.75 -18.22
N GLU A 293 -1.12 -12.70 -18.02
CA GLU A 293 0.22 -12.67 -18.61
C GLU A 293 0.25 -12.31 -20.13
N PRO A 294 -0.68 -12.79 -20.98
CA PRO A 294 -0.71 -12.42 -22.40
C PRO A 294 -1.00 -10.94 -22.68
N ASP A 295 -1.59 -10.21 -21.73
CA ASP A 295 -1.92 -8.79 -21.88
C ASP A 295 -0.72 -7.87 -21.59
N CYS A 296 0.42 -8.45 -21.18
CA CYS A 296 1.62 -7.69 -20.86
C CYS A 296 2.14 -6.88 -22.06
N ILE A 297 2.33 -5.57 -21.85
CA ILE A 297 2.86 -4.64 -22.86
C ILE A 297 4.37 -4.40 -22.73
N PHE A 298 5.10 -5.24 -21.98
CA PHE A 298 6.55 -5.17 -21.79
C PHE A 298 7.09 -3.80 -21.34
N CYS A 299 6.33 -3.04 -20.54
CA CYS A 299 6.74 -1.72 -20.07
C CYS A 299 7.85 -1.75 -18.98
N LEU A 300 8.19 -2.93 -18.46
CA LEU A 300 9.20 -3.19 -17.42
C LEU A 300 8.95 -2.48 -16.07
N ALA A 301 7.83 -1.78 -15.90
CA ALA A 301 7.51 -1.07 -14.66
C ALA A 301 7.52 -1.99 -13.44
N CYS A 302 6.95 -3.19 -13.57
CA CYS A 302 6.92 -4.18 -12.50
C CYS A 302 8.31 -4.72 -12.11
N GLU A 303 9.29 -4.78 -13.02
CA GLU A 303 10.68 -5.12 -12.65
C GLU A 303 11.30 -4.01 -11.80
N GLY A 304 11.13 -2.76 -12.22
CA GLY A 304 11.77 -1.61 -11.58
C GLY A 304 11.22 -1.28 -10.19
N VAL A 305 9.95 -1.59 -9.93
CA VAL A 305 9.31 -1.30 -8.63
C VAL A 305 9.39 -2.46 -7.64
N CYS A 306 9.79 -3.67 -8.06
CA CYS A 306 9.81 -4.85 -7.19
C CYS A 306 11.01 -4.77 -6.21
N PRO A 307 10.81 -4.59 -4.89
CA PRO A 307 11.92 -4.39 -3.97
C PRO A 307 12.91 -5.56 -3.88
N PRO A 308 12.47 -6.84 -3.79
CA PRO A 308 13.40 -7.95 -3.82
C PRO A 308 13.76 -8.34 -5.26
N GLN A 309 13.37 -7.55 -6.27
CA GLN A 309 13.62 -7.83 -7.69
C GLN A 309 13.21 -9.26 -8.08
N ALA A 310 12.05 -9.71 -7.59
CA ALA A 310 11.53 -11.06 -7.82
C ALA A 310 10.90 -11.24 -9.22
N ILE A 311 10.88 -10.21 -10.06
CA ILE A 311 10.13 -10.18 -11.31
C ILE A 311 11.09 -10.00 -12.48
N LYS A 312 10.91 -10.82 -13.52
CA LYS A 312 11.58 -10.66 -14.80
C LYS A 312 10.60 -10.77 -15.96
N ILE A 313 10.64 -9.78 -16.83
CA ILE A 313 9.91 -9.71 -18.08
C ILE A 313 10.84 -10.16 -19.21
N PHE A 314 10.34 -11.09 -20.03
CA PHE A 314 11.01 -11.54 -21.24
C PHE A 314 10.19 -11.06 -22.43
N GLU A 315 10.78 -10.17 -23.24
CA GLU A 315 10.17 -9.70 -24.47
C GLU A 315 9.87 -10.88 -25.41
N GLN A 316 8.64 -10.91 -25.94
CA GLN A 316 8.30 -11.84 -27.00
C GLN A 316 9.03 -11.42 -28.29
N LYS A 317 10.10 -12.15 -28.63
CA LYS A 317 10.68 -12.04 -29.97
C LYS A 317 9.62 -12.53 -30.98
N SER A 318 9.14 -11.59 -31.80
CA SER A 318 8.28 -11.85 -32.95
C SER A 318 8.96 -12.74 -33.98
#